data_AF-A0A2V8AKI2-F1
#
_entry.id   AF-A0A2V8AKI2-F1
#
_cell.length_a   1.000
_cell.length_b   1.000
_cell.length_c   1.000
_cell.angle_alpha   90.00
_cell.angle_beta   90.00
_cell.angle_gamma   90.00
#
_symmetry.space_group_name_H-M   'P 1'
#
loop_
_entity.id
_entity.type
_entity.pdbx_description
1 polymer ?
#
loop_
_entity_poly.entity_id
_entity_poly.type
_entity_poly.pdbx_seq_one_letter_code
_entity_poly.pdbx_strand_id
1 'polypeptide(L)' 'MPFKSQAQRRKFAQLLVEGKISNETFEEWNRETGAKHLPERVRRKTKSAKKSTANKSTAKRTRSRPAARGRNR' A
#
# COMPACT_ATOMS: atom_id res chain seq x y z
N MET A 1 3.38 -25.40 -7.85
CA MET A 1 3.66 -24.21 -7.00
C MET A 1 3.58 -22.96 -7.87
N PRO A 2 2.55 -22.10 -7.73
CA PRO A 2 2.35 -20.97 -8.65
C PRO A 2 3.34 -19.82 -8.39
N PHE A 3 3.87 -19.22 -9.46
CA PHE A 3 4.76 -18.05 -9.39
C PHE A 3 3.99 -16.83 -8.89
N LYS A 4 4.58 -16.06 -7.96
CA LYS A 4 3.96 -14.83 -7.43
C LYS A 4 4.34 -13.58 -8.22
N SER A 5 5.39 -13.65 -9.02
CA SER A 5 5.91 -12.52 -9.80
C SER A 5 6.73 -12.99 -11.00
N GLN A 6 6.84 -12.11 -12.01
CA GLN A 6 7.63 -12.40 -13.22
C GLN A 6 9.11 -12.61 -12.90
N ALA A 7 9.68 -11.82 -11.97
CA ALA A 7 11.07 -11.97 -11.56
C ALA A 7 11.36 -13.35 -10.95
N GLN A 8 10.38 -13.95 -10.27
CA GLN A 8 10.49 -15.31 -9.76
C GLN A 8 10.56 -16.31 -10.91
N ARG A 9 9.66 -16.19 -11.90
CA ARG A 9 9.65 -17.04 -13.09
C ARG A 9 10.96 -16.95 -13.88
N ARG A 10 11.58 -15.76 -14.00
CA ARG A 10 12.89 -15.57 -14.64
C ARG A 10 14.01 -16.32 -13.90
N LYS A 11 14.04 -16.26 -12.56
CA LYS A 11 15.01 -17.00 -11.74
C LYS A 11 14.87 -18.51 -11.91
N PHE A 12 13.64 -19.02 -11.98
CA PHE A 12 13.41 -20.44 -12.20
C PHE A 12 13.70 -20.89 -13.63
N ALA A 13 13.46 -20.04 -14.63
CA ALA A 13 13.91 -20.30 -16.00
C ALA A 13 15.44 -20.43 -16.08
N GLN A 14 16.18 -19.62 -15.33
CA GLN A 14 17.63 -19.76 -15.24
C GLN A 14 18.05 -21.10 -14.60
N LEU A 15 17.35 -21.55 -13.55
CA LEU A 15 17.61 -22.86 -12.93
C LEU A 15 17.30 -24.03 -13.87
N LEU A 16 16.33 -23.87 -14.77
CA LEU A 16 16.02 -24.85 -15.82
C LEU A 16 17.15 -24.92 -16.85
N VAL A 17 17.67 -23.77 -17.28
CA VAL A 17 18.83 -23.70 -18.19
C VAL A 17 20.09 -24.27 -17.53
N GLU A 18 20.25 -24.06 -16.22
CA GLU A 18 21.32 -24.67 -15.42
C GLU A 18 21.11 -26.17 -15.15
N GLY A 19 19.97 -26.76 -15.51
CA GLY A 19 19.67 -28.18 -15.32
C GLY A 19 19.35 -28.59 -13.87
N LYS A 20 19.07 -27.62 -12.99
CA LYS A 20 18.76 -27.85 -11.56
C LYS A 20 17.29 -28.18 -11.30
N ILE A 21 16.42 -27.93 -12.29
CA ILE A 21 15.00 -28.29 -12.26
C ILE A 21 14.60 -28.92 -13.59
N SER A 22 13.64 -29.85 -13.55
CA SER A 22 13.10 -30.48 -14.75
C SER A 22 12.13 -29.57 -15.49
N ASN A 23 12.04 -29.73 -16.82
CA ASN A 23 11.12 -28.98 -17.68
C ASN A 23 9.66 -29.21 -17.26
N GLU A 24 9.31 -30.44 -16.87
CA GLU A 24 7.99 -30.81 -16.34
C GLU A 24 7.62 -30.00 -15.10
N THR A 25 8.54 -29.87 -14.14
CA THR A 25 8.29 -29.10 -12.90
C THR A 25 8.04 -27.63 -13.20
N PHE A 26 8.77 -27.05 -14.16
CA PHE A 26 8.54 -25.67 -14.57
C PHE A 26 7.22 -25.51 -15.30
N GLU A 27 6.86 -26.43 -16.19
CA GLU A 27 5.60 -26.40 -16.94
C GLU A 27 4.37 -26.57 -16.05
N GLU A 28 4.41 -27.47 -15.07
CA GLU A 28 3.34 -27.61 -14.07
C GLU A 28 3.10 -26.31 -13.32
N TRP A 29 4.18 -25.65 -12.87
CA TRP A 29 4.09 -24.38 -12.15
C TRP A 29 3.63 -23.24 -13.07
N ASN A 30 4.03 -23.27 -14.33
CA ASN A 30 3.65 -22.30 -15.33
C ASN A 30 2.16 -22.44 -15.72
N ARG A 31 1.65 -23.67 -15.77
CA ARG A 31 0.24 -24.00 -16.00
C ARG A 31 -0.63 -23.57 -14.82
N GLU A 32 -0.17 -23.79 -13.60
CA GLU A 32 -0.87 -23.44 -12.36
C GLU A 32 -0.91 -21.93 -12.10
N THR A 33 0.10 -21.17 -12.55
CA THR A 33 0.14 -19.70 -12.42
C THR A 33 -0.87 -19.02 -13.36
N GLY A 34 -1.21 -19.65 -14.48
CA GLY A 34 -2.12 -19.13 -15.50
C GLY A 34 -1.58 -17.92 -16.28
N ALA A 35 -2.17 -17.64 -17.43
CA ALA A 35 -1.77 -16.56 -18.35
C ALA A 35 -2.08 -15.13 -17.84
N LYS A 36 -2.40 -14.97 -16.54
CA LYS A 36 -2.70 -13.67 -15.95
C LYS A 36 -1.44 -12.82 -15.95
N HIS A 37 -1.57 -11.53 -16.29
CA HIS A 37 -0.47 -10.59 -16.23
C HIS A 37 0.01 -10.44 -14.76
N LEU A 38 1.10 -11.11 -14.40
CA LEU A 38 1.68 -10.97 -13.06
C LEU A 38 2.47 -9.67 -12.96
N PRO A 39 2.46 -9.01 -11.80
CA PRO A 39 3.35 -7.89 -11.52
C PRO A 39 4.83 -8.30 -11.65
N GLU A 40 5.68 -7.36 -12.12
CA GLU A 40 7.14 -7.52 -12.20
C GLU A 40 7.73 -7.90 -10.82
N ARG A 41 7.30 -7.20 -9.77
CA ARG A 41 7.71 -7.42 -8.37
C ARG A 41 6.55 -7.16 -7.42
N VAL A 42 6.23 -8.13 -6.57
CA VAL A 42 5.24 -7.93 -5.48
C VAL A 42 5.88 -7.05 -4.40
N ARG A 43 5.55 -5.76 -4.37
CA ARG A 43 5.92 -4.87 -3.27
C ARG A 43 4.83 -4.93 -2.21
N ARG A 44 5.21 -5.15 -0.94
CA ARG A 44 4.27 -5.02 0.18
C ARG A 44 3.88 -3.55 0.28
N LYS A 45 2.58 -3.24 0.15
CA LYS A 45 2.07 -1.89 0.35
C LYS A 45 2.31 -1.51 1.81
N THR A 46 3.20 -0.56 2.06
CA THR A 46 3.34 0.06 3.38
C THR A 46 2.01 0.75 3.68
N LYS A 47 1.30 0.29 4.72
CA LYS A 47 0.13 1.00 5.23
C LYS A 47 0.64 2.34 5.75
N SER A 48 0.51 3.40 4.95
CA SER A 48 0.72 4.77 5.41
C SER A 48 -0.20 5.00 6.60
N ALA A 49 0.38 5.23 7.78
CA ALA A 49 -0.36 5.53 8.99
C ALA A 49 -1.31 6.71 8.68
N LYS A 50 -2.61 6.50 8.80
CA LYS A 50 -3.60 7.57 8.67
C LYS A 50 -3.29 8.57 9.79
N LYS A 51 -2.78 9.74 9.41
CA LYS A 51 -2.66 10.89 10.31
C LYS A 51 -4.08 11.25 10.74
N SER A 52 -4.44 10.92 11.97
CA SER A 52 -5.69 11.37 12.56
C SER A 52 -5.65 12.90 12.61
N THR A 53 -6.47 13.55 11.80
CA THR A 53 -6.79 14.96 11.97
C THR A 53 -7.53 15.08 13.29
N ALA A 54 -6.79 15.38 14.36
CA ALA A 54 -7.34 15.77 15.64
C ALA A 54 -8.19 17.03 15.41
N ASN A 55 -9.50 16.84 15.47
CA ASN A 55 -10.48 17.89 15.30
C ASN A 55 -10.38 18.82 16.53
N LYS A 56 -9.61 19.90 16.42
CA LYS A 56 -9.48 20.90 17.49
C LYS A 56 -10.65 21.87 17.40
N SER A 57 -11.84 21.40 17.77
CA SER A 57 -13.05 22.22 17.77
C SER A 57 -13.23 22.95 19.10
N THR A 58 -13.14 24.27 18.99
CA THR A 58 -13.92 25.27 19.73
C THR A 58 -13.48 25.65 21.16
N ALA A 59 -12.37 26.39 21.26
CA ALA A 59 -12.21 27.39 22.32
C ALA A 59 -13.16 28.58 22.05
N LYS A 60 -14.44 28.44 22.40
CA LYS A 60 -15.40 29.57 22.36
C LYS A 60 -15.08 30.51 23.52
N ARG A 61 -14.10 31.42 23.32
CA ARG A 61 -13.84 32.57 24.19
C ARG A 61 -15.04 33.52 24.15
N THR A 62 -16.04 33.30 25.01
CA THR A 62 -17.02 34.32 25.36
C THR A 62 -16.37 35.32 26.32
N ARG A 63 -15.65 36.31 25.76
CA ARG A 63 -15.30 37.53 26.47
C ARG A 63 -15.43 38.72 25.54
N SER A 64 -16.62 39.28 25.48
CA SER A 64 -16.86 40.64 25.02
C SER A 64 -18.02 41.21 25.83
N ARG A 65 -17.70 41.74 27.02
CA ARG A 65 -18.50 42.79 27.67
C ARG A 65 -18.22 44.08 26.90
N PRO A 66 -19.20 44.70 26.21
CA PRO A 66 -18.99 46.06 25.74
C PRO A 66 -19.17 47.02 26.92
N ALA A 67 -18.19 47.90 27.09
CA ALA A 67 -18.19 48.96 28.08
C ALA A 67 -19.28 49.99 27.74
N ALA A 68 -20.37 50.03 28.52
CA ALA A 68 -21.30 51.16 28.51
C ALA A 68 -20.70 52.29 29.37
N ARG A 69 -19.91 53.16 28.74
CA ARG A 69 -19.46 54.43 29.29
C ARG A 69 -20.08 55.53 28.44
N GLY A 70 -21.16 56.15 28.93
CA GLY A 70 -21.85 57.23 28.25
C GLY A 70 -22.88 57.89 29.17
N ARG A 71 -22.43 58.89 29.93
CA ARG A 71 -23.25 59.83 30.71
C ARG A 71 -24.26 60.51 29.78
N ASN A 72 -25.54 60.49 30.13
CA ASN A 72 -26.54 61.35 29.51
C ASN A 72 -26.81 62.56 30.41
N ARG A 73 -26.97 63.71 29.73
CA ARG A 73 -27.22 65.06 30.25
C ARG A 73 -28.41 65.14 31.19
#